data_AF-A0A9D7RJD7-F1
#
_entry.id   AF-A0A9D7RJD7-F1
#
_cell.length_a   1.000
_cell.length_b   1.000
_cell.length_c   1.000
_cell.angle_alpha   90.00
_cell.angle_beta   90.00
_cell.angle_gamma   90.00
#
_symmetry.space_group_name_H-M   'P 1'
#
loop_
_entity.id
_entity.type
_entity.pdbx_description
1 polymer ?
#
loop_
_entity_poly.entity_id
_entity_poly.type
_entity_poly.pdbx_seq_one_letter_code
_entity_poly.pdbx_strand_id
1 'polypeptide(L)' 'MKNLLVGLAGVLALLYLLNPTLGVFEFIPDNIPLVGNLDEATASMVLLAVLRYFGWDIGNLFKNRTAIDLRKDP' A
#
# COMPACT_ATOMS: atom_id res chain seq x y z
N MET A 1 -16.56 10.95 10.74
CA MET A 1 -15.21 11.00 11.34
C MET A 1 -14.29 9.90 10.81
N LYS A 2 -14.66 8.62 10.82
CA LYS A 2 -13.77 7.51 10.37
C LYS A 2 -13.17 7.71 8.96
N ASN A 3 -14.00 8.08 7.98
CA ASN A 3 -13.53 8.30 6.60
C ASN A 3 -12.51 9.44 6.49
N LEU A 4 -12.64 10.49 7.30
CA LEU A 4 -11.69 11.61 7.32
C LEU A 4 -10.33 11.15 7.85
N LEU A 5 -10.32 10.37 8.94
CA LEU A 5 -9.09 9.82 9.51
C LEU A 5 -8.37 8.88 8.53
N VAL A 6 -9.13 8.00 7.86
CA VAL A 6 -8.57 7.09 6.85
C VAL A 6 -8.04 7.86 5.64
N GLY A 7 -8.76 8.89 5.18
CA GLY A 7 -8.29 9.77 4.11
C GLY A 7 -7.00 10.52 4.50
N LEU A 8 -6.93 11.06 5.72
CA LEU A 8 -5.74 11.74 6.22
C LEU A 8 -4.54 10.79 6.30
N ALA A 9 -4.72 9.56 6.78
CA ALA A 9 -3.67 8.55 6.80
C ALA A 9 -3.14 8.24 5.39
N GLY A 10 -4.02 8.19 4.37
CA GLY A 10 -3.63 8.01 2.98
C GLY A 10 -2.82 9.18 2.43
N VAL A 11 -3.23 10.42 2.72
CA VAL A 11 -2.50 11.62 2.30
C VAL A 11 -1.11 11.66 2.92
N LEU A 12 -0.99 11.36 4.22
CA LEU A 12 0.30 11.32 4.92
C LEU A 12 1.21 10.23 4.35
N ALA A 13 0.68 9.02 4.13
CA ALA A 13 1.43 7.92 3.51
C ALA A 13 1.92 8.27 2.10
N LEU A 14 1.09 8.94 1.29
CA LEU A 14 1.46 9.39 -0.04
C LEU A 14 2.57 10.45 0.00
N LEU A 15 2.43 11.48 0.86
CA LEU A 15 3.44 12.52 1.02
C LEU A 15 4.78 11.97 1.52
N TYR A 16 4.73 11.00 2.42
CA TYR A 16 5.91 10.30 2.93
C TYR A 16 6.62 9.53 1.80
N LEU A 17 5.89 8.73 1.02
CA LEU A 17 6.43 7.96 -0.11
C LEU A 17 6.99 8.82 -1.25
N LEU A 18 6.45 10.03 -1.43
CA LEU A 18 7.01 10.98 -2.41
C LEU A 18 8.40 11.48 -2.00
N ASN A 19 8.81 11.25 -0.75
CA ASN A 19 10.09 11.64 -0.17
C ASN A 19 10.55 13.04 -0.65
N PRO A 20 9.75 14.10 -0.41
CA PRO A 20 10.05 15.44 -0.93
C PRO A 20 11.36 16.01 -0.37
N THR A 21 11.87 15.42 0.71
CA THR A 21 13.13 15.77 1.38
C THR A 21 14.34 15.04 0.85
N LEU A 22 14.20 14.15 -0.16
CA LEU A 22 15.27 13.39 -0.81
C LEU A 22 16.24 12.67 0.16
N GLY A 23 15.73 12.18 1.29
CA GLY A 23 16.57 11.48 2.29
C GLY A 23 17.57 12.35 3.05
N VAL A 24 17.46 13.69 2.99
CA VAL A 24 18.40 14.63 3.64
C VAL A 24 18.35 14.55 5.18
N PHE A 25 17.30 13.94 5.76
CA PHE A 25 17.08 13.82 7.21
C PHE A 25 16.75 12.38 7.65
N GLU A 26 17.47 11.38 7.15
CA GLU A 26 17.32 9.99 7.61
C GLU A 26 18.09 9.76 8.92
N PHE A 27 17.35 9.57 10.02
CA PHE A 27 17.91 9.21 11.34
C PHE A 27 18.28 7.72 11.44
N ILE A 28 17.79 6.89 10.53
CA ILE A 28 17.99 5.43 10.50
C ILE A 28 18.84 5.11 9.26
N PRO A 29 19.84 4.22 9.37
CA PRO A 29 20.65 3.82 8.22
C PRO A 29 19.80 2.97 7.24
N ASP A 30 19.22 3.62 6.24
CA ASP A 30 18.26 3.06 5.26
C ASP A 30 18.89 2.22 4.14
N ASN A 31 20.21 2.10 4.17
CA ASN A 31 21.06 1.46 3.18
C ASN A 31 21.53 0.06 3.62
N ILE A 32 20.96 -0.50 4.70
CA ILE A 32 21.21 -1.88 5.11
C ILE A 32 20.32 -2.82 4.28
N PRO A 33 20.91 -3.77 3.53
CA PRO A 33 20.14 -4.78 2.82
C PRO A 33 19.20 -5.54 3.78
N LEU A 34 17.95 -5.81 3.36
CA LEU A 34 16.89 -6.51 4.12
C LEU A 34 16.12 -5.68 5.16
N VAL A 35 16.68 -4.59 5.69
CA VAL A 35 16.07 -3.73 6.74
C VAL A 35 15.84 -2.29 6.27
N GLY A 36 16.56 -1.86 5.23
CA GLY A 36 16.37 -0.55 4.62
C GLY A 36 14.97 -0.40 4.02
N ASN A 37 14.38 0.77 4.23
CA ASN A 37 13.09 1.24 3.71
C ASN A 37 11.84 0.51 4.26
N LEU A 38 11.89 0.02 5.50
CA LEU A 38 10.75 -0.68 6.12
C LEU A 38 9.56 0.26 6.39
N ASP A 39 9.85 1.53 6.64
CA ASP A 39 8.88 2.60 6.80
C ASP A 39 8.22 2.96 5.47
N GLU A 40 8.92 2.98 4.33
CA GLU A 40 8.32 3.10 3.00
C GLU A 40 7.46 1.89 2.66
N ALA A 41 7.90 0.68 3.01
CA ALA A 41 7.08 -0.52 2.84
C ALA A 41 5.78 -0.41 3.67
N THR A 42 5.89 0.11 4.89
CA THR A 42 4.74 0.36 5.77
C THR A 42 3.82 1.43 5.18
N ALA A 43 4.36 2.55 4.73
CA ALA A 43 3.60 3.63 4.09
C ALA A 43 2.90 3.13 2.81
N SER A 44 3.55 2.27 2.03
CA SER A 44 2.97 1.62 0.86
C SER A 44 1.78 0.73 1.23
N MET A 45 1.91 -0.11 2.27
CA MET A 45 0.82 -0.95 2.76
C MET A 45 -0.35 -0.12 3.28
N VAL A 46 -0.08 0.96 4.02
CA VAL A 46 -1.11 1.89 4.50
C VAL A 46 -1.84 2.53 3.32
N LEU A 47 -1.12 3.02 2.32
CA LEU A 47 -1.71 3.64 1.14
C LEU A 47 -2.61 2.66 0.39
N LEU A 48 -2.16 1.43 0.15
CA LEU A 48 -2.97 0.38 -0.48
C LEU A 48 -4.22 0.03 0.34
N ALA A 49 -4.10 -0.06 1.67
CA ALA A 49 -5.23 -0.32 2.56
C ALA A 49 -6.27 0.81 2.54
N VAL A 50 -5.82 2.07 2.48
CA VAL A 50 -6.69 3.25 2.36
C VAL A 50 -7.43 3.25 1.02
N LEU A 51 -6.73 2.99 -0.08
CA LEU A 51 -7.34 2.90 -1.41
C LEU A 51 -8.41 1.79 -1.44
N ARG A 52 -8.08 0.62 -0.87
CA ARG A 52 -9.03 -0.49 -0.73
C ARG A 52 -10.23 -0.13 0.13
N TYR A 53 -10.03 0.62 1.23
CA TYR A 53 -11.12 1.11 2.08
C TYR A 53 -12.11 1.99 1.31
N PHE A 54 -11.63 2.80 0.36
CA PHE A 54 -12.47 3.62 -0.51
C PHE A 54 -13.01 2.89 -1.76
N GLY A 55 -12.73 1.60 -1.90
CA GLY A 55 -13.24 0.75 -2.99
C GLY A 55 -12.30 0.57 -4.17
N TRP A 56 -11.08 1.13 -4.10
CA TRP A 56 -10.04 0.91 -5.11
C TRP A 56 -9.11 -0.21 -4.68
N ASP A 57 -9.50 -1.44 -5.00
CA ASP A 57 -8.70 -2.64 -4.69
C ASP A 57 -7.74 -2.99 -5.84
N ILE A 58 -6.56 -2.37 -5.81
CA ILE A 58 -5.49 -2.58 -6.81
C ILE A 58 -5.03 -4.06 -6.82
N GLY A 59 -5.13 -4.77 -5.70
CA GLY A 59 -4.71 -6.17 -5.59
C GLY A 59 -5.48 -7.11 -6.54
N ASN A 60 -6.71 -6.74 -6.93
CA ASN A 60 -7.49 -7.51 -7.88
C ASN A 60 -6.93 -7.50 -9.31
N LEU A 61 -6.04 -6.56 -9.65
CA LEU A 61 -5.37 -6.52 -10.95
C LEU A 61 -4.42 -7.71 -11.15
N PHE A 62 -3.90 -8.26 -10.06
CA PHE A 62 -2.94 -9.37 -10.08
C PHE A 62 -3.62 -10.74 -9.85
N LYS A 63 -4.94 -10.78 -9.71
CA LYS A 63 -5.68 -12.02 -9.43
C LYS A 63 -5.90 -12.79 -10.73
N ASN A 64 -5.07 -13.81 -10.98
CA ASN A 64 -5.33 -14.79 -12.02
C ASN A 64 -6.65 -15.52 -11.74
N ARG A 65 -7.70 -15.21 -12.51
CA ARG A 65 -8.98 -15.91 -12.44
C ARG A 65 -8.80 -17.30 -13.07
N THR A 66 -8.43 -18.30 -12.28
CA THR A 66 -8.58 -19.69 -12.73
C THR A 66 -10.06 -20.03 -12.71
N ALA A 67 -10.76 -19.74 -13.81
CA ALA A 67 -12.12 -20.20 -14.02
C ALA A 67 -12.07 -21.69 -14.35
N ILE A 68 -12.07 -22.55 -13.34
CA ILE A 68 -12.49 -23.93 -13.53
C ILE A 68 -13.99 -23.95 -13.24
N ASP A 69 -14.79 -23.73 -14.28
CA ASP A 69 -16.22 -23.99 -14.23
C ASP A 69 -16.41 -25.52 -14.28
N LEU A 70 -16.39 -26.16 -13.11
CA LEU A 70 -16.84 -27.54 -12.95
C LEU A 70 -18.36 -27.57 -12.94
N ARG A 71 -18.98 -27.08 -14.02
CA ARG A 71 -20.36 -27.40 -14.32
C ARG A 71 -20.42 -28.87 -14.72
N LYS A 72 -20.48 -29.74 -13.71
CA LYS A 72 -21.14 -31.03 -13.85
C LYS A 72 -22.64 -30.74 -13.78
N ASP A 73 -23.23 -30.60 -14.95
CA ASP A 73 -24.67 -30.72 -15.13
C ASP A 73 -25.16 -32.08 -14.56
N PRO A 74 -26.41 -32.14 -14.04
CA PRO A 74 -26.89 -33.10 -13.04
C PRO A 74 -26.87 -34.58 -13.44
#